data_AF-A0A7S2C405-F1
#
_entry.id   AF-A0A7S2C405-F1
#
_cell.length_a   1.000
_cell.length_b   1.000
_cell.length_c   1.000
_cell.angle_alpha   90.00
_cell.angle_beta   90.00
_cell.angle_gamma   90.00
#
_symmetry.space_group_name_H-M   'P 1'
#
loop_
_entity.id
_entity.type
_entity.pdbx_description
1 polymer ?
#
loop_
_entity_poly.entity_id
_entity_poly.type
_entity_poly.pdbx_seq_one_letter_code
_entity_poly.pdbx_strand_id
1 'polypeptide(L)'
;DKELIVLDTGAFPSPFFTQRAPADVQVKSTEDLKKFAWHGAGKHEPSVLEDPRVLYLHVPNYPLVLGHKRNQLLQLASGEIIAHFDDDNVYAPEYLPTMVELLLSSRAQLVSLAAAFAWNPGTNEL
;
A
#
# COMPACT_ATOMS: atom_id res chain seq x y z
N ASP A 1 -5.34 -12.78 -12.17
CA ASP A 1 -5.48 -12.22 -10.82
C ASP A 1 -4.56 -11.03 -10.62
N LYS A 2 -4.85 -10.16 -9.64
CA LYS A 2 -3.92 -9.10 -9.21
C LYS A 2 -3.01 -9.68 -8.13
N GLU A 3 -1.73 -9.34 -8.14
CA GLU A 3 -0.77 -9.67 -7.07
C GLU A 3 -0.25 -8.37 -6.43
N LEU A 4 -0.01 -8.38 -5.12
CA LEU A 4 0.63 -7.31 -4.38
C LEU A 4 1.89 -7.85 -3.73
N ILE A 5 3.04 -7.30 -4.07
CA ILE A 5 4.33 -7.69 -3.48
C ILE A 5 4.86 -6.51 -2.68
N VAL A 6 5.11 -6.75 -1.39
CA VAL A 6 5.59 -5.74 -0.44
C VAL A 6 6.98 -6.13 0.05
N LEU A 7 7.94 -5.22 -0.12
CA LEU A 7 9.28 -5.34 0.46
C LEU A 7 9.42 -4.35 1.62
N ASP A 8 9.23 -4.85 2.83
CA ASP A 8 9.43 -4.09 4.06
C ASP A 8 10.91 -4.15 4.48
N THR A 9 11.52 -2.98 4.65
CA THR A 9 12.93 -2.85 5.01
C THR A 9 13.16 -2.20 6.37
N GLY A 10 12.10 -2.05 7.18
CA GLY A 10 12.20 -1.53 8.54
C GLY A 10 13.13 -2.38 9.41
N ALA A 11 13.53 -1.86 10.58
CA ALA A 11 14.30 -2.65 11.55
C ALA A 11 13.49 -3.85 12.09
N PHE A 12 12.16 -3.71 12.10
CA PHE A 12 11.20 -4.73 12.51
C PHE A 12 10.09 -4.83 11.45
N PRO A 13 9.39 -5.98 11.37
CA PRO A 13 8.24 -6.12 10.49
C PRO A 13 7.20 -5.03 10.75
N SER A 14 6.67 -4.47 9.67
CA SER A 14 5.63 -3.44 9.76
C SER A 14 4.42 -3.96 10.55
N PRO A 15 3.96 -3.23 11.58
CA PRO A 15 2.81 -3.62 12.36
C PRO A 15 1.52 -3.62 11.53
N PHE A 16 1.46 -2.86 10.44
CA PHE A 16 0.31 -2.85 9.53
C PHE A 16 0.01 -4.24 8.96
N PHE A 17 1.06 -4.98 8.60
CA PHE A 17 0.90 -6.33 8.05
C PHE A 17 0.88 -7.41 9.13
N THR A 18 1.54 -7.18 10.27
CA THR A 18 1.84 -8.23 11.24
C THR A 18 1.03 -8.17 12.53
N GLN A 19 0.48 -7.01 12.91
CA GLN A 19 -0.34 -6.88 14.11
C GLN A 19 -1.83 -7.02 13.77
N ARG A 20 -2.54 -7.84 14.55
CA ARG A 20 -4.01 -7.84 14.59
C ARG A 20 -4.44 -6.77 15.59
N ALA A 21 -5.50 -5.99 15.30
CA ALA A 21 -5.98 -5.04 16.29
C ALA A 21 -6.37 -5.75 17.60
N PRO A 22 -6.07 -5.18 18.77
CA PRO A 22 -6.52 -5.74 20.03
C PRO A 22 -8.04 -5.80 20.04
N ALA A 23 -8.57 -6.93 20.51
CA ALA A 23 -9.97 -7.27 20.60
C ALA A 23 -10.87 -6.13 21.16
N ASP A 24 -10.38 -5.31 22.08
CA ASP A 24 -11.22 -4.53 23.00
C ASP A 24 -10.98 -3.03 22.95
N VAL A 25 -10.43 -2.52 21.84
CA VAL A 25 -10.19 -1.08 21.69
C VAL A 25 -11.52 -0.34 21.50
N GLN A 26 -11.99 0.30 22.57
CA GLN A 26 -12.99 1.35 22.44
C GLN A 26 -12.29 2.68 22.16
N VAL A 27 -12.45 3.17 20.94
CA VAL A 27 -12.08 4.54 20.58
C VAL A 27 -13.04 5.48 21.28
N LYS A 28 -12.58 6.18 22.32
CA LYS A 28 -13.41 7.12 23.10
C LYS A 28 -13.04 8.58 22.82
N SER A 29 -11.95 8.83 22.11
CA SER A 29 -11.47 10.18 21.80
C SER A 29 -10.67 10.24 20.49
N THR A 30 -10.48 11.46 19.98
CA THR A 30 -9.58 11.75 18.85
C THR A 30 -8.11 11.46 19.17
N GLU A 31 -7.70 11.54 20.44
CA GLU A 31 -6.38 11.07 20.90
C GLU A 31 -6.25 9.55 20.80
N ASP A 32 -7.33 8.80 21.10
CA ASP A 32 -7.35 7.34 20.93
C ASP A 32 -7.30 6.99 19.45
N LEU A 33 -8.02 7.73 18.59
CA LEU A 33 -7.90 7.57 17.14
C LEU A 33 -6.46 7.73 16.67
N LYS A 34 -5.68 8.69 17.18
CA LYS A 34 -4.25 8.82 16.79
C LYS A 34 -3.39 7.64 17.24
N LYS A 35 -3.71 7.03 18.40
CA LYS A 35 -3.02 5.83 18.91
C LYS A 35 -3.38 4.57 18.11
N PHE A 36 -4.59 4.53 17.54
CA PHE A 36 -5.13 3.37 16.84
C PHE A 36 -5.31 3.55 15.33
N ALA A 37 -4.97 4.72 14.77
CA ALA A 37 -5.09 5.05 13.33
C ALA A 37 -4.29 4.11 12.43
N TRP A 38 -3.34 3.38 13.02
CA TRP A 38 -2.51 2.38 12.36
C TRP A 38 -3.05 0.94 12.45
N HIS A 39 -4.13 0.71 13.19
CA HIS A 39 -4.68 -0.63 13.39
C HIS A 39 -5.79 -0.87 12.38
N GLY A 40 -5.40 -1.43 11.23
CA GLY A 40 -6.35 -2.14 10.39
C GLY A 40 -7.01 -3.27 11.20
N ALA A 41 -8.26 -3.54 10.84
CA ALA A 41 -9.05 -4.71 11.23
C ALA A 41 -9.59 -4.74 12.67
N GLY A 42 -10.88 -4.43 12.82
CA GLY A 42 -11.69 -4.97 13.92
C GLY A 42 -11.69 -6.51 13.92
N LYS A 43 -12.15 -7.11 15.02
CA LYS A 43 -12.15 -8.53 15.43
C LYS A 43 -12.41 -9.64 14.39
N HIS A 44 -12.78 -9.35 13.15
CA HIS A 44 -13.22 -10.33 12.14
C HIS A 44 -12.71 -10.11 10.72
N GLU A 45 -11.89 -9.09 10.47
CA GLU A 45 -11.29 -8.94 9.14
C GLU A 45 -10.08 -9.87 9.00
N PRO A 46 -9.97 -10.65 7.90
CA PRO A 46 -8.78 -11.44 7.61
C PRO A 46 -7.53 -10.57 7.68
N SER A 47 -6.44 -11.15 8.18
CA SER A 47 -5.15 -10.44 8.08
C SER A 47 -4.84 -10.20 6.60
N VAL A 48 -4.25 -9.05 6.25
CA VAL A 48 -3.78 -8.78 4.87
C VAL A 48 -2.85 -9.90 4.38
N LEU A 49 -2.13 -10.56 5.31
CA LEU A 49 -1.25 -11.71 5.03
C LEU A 49 -2.01 -13.02 4.76
N GLU A 50 -3.31 -13.09 5.02
CA GLU A 50 -4.15 -14.25 4.70
C GLU A 50 -4.73 -14.17 3.28
N ASP A 51 -4.63 -13.02 2.60
CA ASP A 51 -4.98 -12.90 1.19
C ASP A 51 -3.87 -13.54 0.34
N PRO A 52 -4.15 -14.63 -0.41
CA PRO A 52 -3.14 -15.34 -1.19
C PRO A 52 -2.54 -14.50 -2.33
N ARG A 53 -3.12 -13.33 -2.63
CA ARG A 53 -2.60 -12.38 -3.62
C ARG A 53 -1.52 -11.47 -3.05
N VAL A 54 -1.27 -11.50 -1.74
CA VAL A 54 -0.29 -10.65 -1.07
C VAL A 54 0.96 -11.46 -0.73
N LEU A 55 2.09 -11.07 -1.31
CA LEU A 55 3.42 -11.57 -0.93
C LEU A 55 4.15 -10.50 -0.12
N TYR A 56 4.32 -10.75 1.17
CA TYR A 56 5.03 -9.84 2.08
C TYR A 56 6.43 -10.39 2.40
N LEU A 57 7.46 -9.59 2.15
CA LEU A 57 8.86 -9.90 2.42
C LEU A 57 9.44 -8.84 3.35
N HIS A 58 9.87 -9.27 4.53
CA HIS A 58 10.60 -8.41 5.46
C HIS A 58 12.10 -8.69 5.39
N VAL A 59 12.88 -7.66 5.03
CA VAL A 59 14.34 -7.71 4.94
C VAL A 59 14.92 -6.60 5.82
N PRO A 60 15.32 -6.90 7.07
CA PRO A 60 15.70 -5.87 8.02
C PRO A 60 17.01 -5.17 7.63
N ASN A 61 17.10 -3.88 7.94
CA ASN A 61 18.31 -3.06 7.75
C ASN A 61 18.83 -3.05 6.31
N TYR A 62 17.94 -3.12 5.33
CA TYR A 62 18.30 -3.22 3.91
C TYR A 62 18.77 -1.87 3.35
N PRO A 63 20.07 -1.69 3.03
CA PRO A 63 20.66 -0.38 2.75
C PRO A 63 20.52 0.02 1.28
N LEU A 64 19.34 -0.16 0.69
CA LEU A 64 19.14 0.06 -0.73
C LEU A 64 18.31 1.31 -1.03
N VAL A 65 18.81 2.14 -1.96
CA VAL A 65 18.05 3.24 -2.56
C VAL A 65 16.81 2.70 -3.27
N LEU A 66 15.74 3.51 -3.33
CA LEU A 66 14.40 3.12 -3.80
C LEU A 66 14.40 2.27 -5.08
N GLY A 67 15.20 2.64 -6.09
CA GLY A 67 15.29 1.91 -7.35
C GLY A 67 15.68 0.44 -7.21
N HIS A 68 16.57 0.11 -6.27
CA HIS A 68 16.95 -1.27 -6.03
C HIS A 68 15.82 -2.09 -5.39
N LYS A 69 15.04 -1.50 -4.49
CA LYS A 69 13.86 -2.16 -3.90
C LYS A 69 12.86 -2.51 -4.99
N ARG A 70 12.58 -1.57 -5.90
CA ARG A 70 11.73 -1.79 -7.08
C ARG A 70 12.29 -2.90 -7.97
N ASN A 71 13.59 -2.90 -8.24
CA ASN A 71 14.22 -3.98 -9.02
C ASN A 71 14.09 -5.36 -8.37
N GLN A 72 14.22 -5.46 -7.05
CA GLN A 72 14.01 -6.72 -6.31
C GLN A 72 12.55 -7.20 -6.44
N LEU A 73 11.58 -6.30 -6.25
CA LEU A 73 10.16 -6.61 -6.43
C LEU A 73 9.85 -7.08 -7.85
N LEU A 74 10.46 -6.47 -8.87
CA LEU A 74 10.32 -6.88 -10.27
C LEU A 74 10.82 -8.30 -10.55
N GLN A 75 11.84 -8.79 -9.83
CA GLN A 75 12.29 -10.19 -9.99
C GLN A 75 11.28 -11.21 -9.48
N LEU A 76 10.37 -10.79 -8.60
CA LEU A 76 9.36 -11.64 -7.97
C LEU A 76 8.00 -11.52 -8.66
N ALA A 77 7.76 -10.42 -9.37
CA ALA A 77 6.52 -10.17 -10.08
C ALA A 77 6.33 -11.18 -11.22
N SER A 78 5.10 -11.65 -11.36
CA SER A 78 4.65 -12.57 -12.40
C SER A 78 3.65 -11.93 -13.37
N GLY A 79 3.08 -10.77 -12.99
CA GLY A 79 2.13 -10.03 -13.80
C GLY A 79 2.71 -9.41 -15.07
N GLU A 80 1.88 -9.33 -16.12
CA GLU A 80 2.22 -8.66 -17.39
C GLU A 80 2.33 -7.14 -17.25
N ILE A 81 1.56 -6.55 -16.34
CA ILE A 81 1.56 -5.12 -16.05
C ILE A 81 2.10 -4.90 -14.65
N ILE A 82 3.07 -4.01 -14.53
CA ILE A 82 3.63 -3.59 -13.25
C ILE A 82 3.10 -2.21 -12.86
N ALA A 83 2.54 -2.12 -11.65
CA ALA A 83 2.17 -0.86 -11.02
C ALA A 83 3.01 -0.65 -9.76
N HIS A 84 3.67 0.50 -9.65
CA HIS A 84 4.39 0.89 -8.45
C HIS A 84 3.48 1.74 -7.55
N PHE A 85 3.42 1.39 -6.28
CA PHE A 85 2.72 2.14 -5.24
C PHE A 85 3.73 2.58 -4.19
N ASP A 86 3.68 3.86 -3.81
CA ASP A 86 4.48 4.39 -2.71
C ASP A 86 3.65 4.33 -1.42
N ASP A 87 4.29 4.02 -0.29
CA ASP A 87 3.65 3.75 1.00
C ASP A 87 3.14 5.00 1.73
N ASP A 88 3.49 6.18 1.22
CA ASP A 88 3.05 7.50 1.68
C ASP A 88 1.97 8.13 0.80
N ASN A 89 1.38 7.36 -0.13
CA ASN A 89 0.31 7.82 -1.01
C ASN A 89 -1.01 7.11 -0.75
N VAL A 90 -2.11 7.85 -0.96
CA VAL A 90 -3.47 7.33 -0.95
C VAL A 90 -3.98 7.31 -2.38
N TYR A 91 -4.49 6.15 -2.80
CA TYR A 91 -5.02 5.95 -4.14
C TYR A 91 -6.54 5.72 -4.07
N ALA A 92 -7.29 6.36 -4.98
CA ALA A 92 -8.72 6.10 -5.11
C ALA A 92 -8.97 4.64 -5.53
N PRO A 93 -10.11 4.02 -5.15
CA PRO A 93 -10.43 2.65 -5.54
C PRO A 93 -10.37 2.40 -7.06
N GLU A 94 -10.69 3.42 -7.85
CA GLU A 94 -10.70 3.37 -9.31
C GLU A 94 -9.33 3.69 -9.95
N TYR A 95 -8.31 4.05 -9.16
CA TYR A 95 -7.01 4.47 -9.69
C TYR A 95 -6.38 3.40 -10.57
N LEU A 96 -6.13 2.20 -10.03
CA LEU A 96 -5.48 1.12 -10.77
C LEU A 96 -6.26 0.69 -12.03
N PRO A 97 -7.58 0.41 -11.98
CA PRO A 97 -8.31 0.05 -13.19
C PRO A 97 -8.29 1.16 -14.24
N THR A 98 -8.38 2.43 -13.85
CA THR A 98 -8.30 3.57 -14.78
C THR A 98 -6.94 3.64 -15.46
N MET A 99 -5.85 3.53 -14.69
CA MET A 99 -4.49 3.57 -15.25
C MET A 99 -4.24 2.39 -16.20
N VAL A 100 -4.69 1.19 -15.84
CA VAL A 100 -4.58 -0.01 -16.70
C VAL A 100 -5.39 0.14 -17.99
N GLU A 101 -6.62 0.65 -17.91
CA GLU A 101 -7.46 0.91 -19.09
C GLU A 101 -6.79 1.91 -20.04
N LEU A 102 -6.22 2.99 -19.52
CA LEU A 102 -5.49 3.99 -20.31
C LEU A 102 -4.25 3.39 -20.97
N LEU A 103 -3.47 2.58 -20.25
CA LEU A 103 -2.30 1.88 -20.81
C LEU A 103 -2.71 0.99 -22.00
N LEU A 104 -3.72 0.15 -21.80
CA LEU A 104 -4.16 -0.82 -22.80
C LEU A 104 -4.81 -0.16 -24.02
N SER A 105 -5.72 0.80 -23.80
CA SER A 105 -6.46 1.48 -24.88
C SER A 105 -5.55 2.36 -25.74
N SER A 106 -4.54 2.99 -25.14
CA SER A 106 -3.55 3.81 -25.86
C SER A 106 -2.48 2.99 -26.58
N ARG A 107 -2.30 1.71 -26.22
CA ARG A 107 -1.16 0.86 -26.64
C ARG A 107 0.20 1.43 -26.26
N ALA A 108 0.24 2.28 -25.23
CA ALA A 108 1.48 2.77 -24.66
C ALA A 108 2.20 1.66 -23.88
N GLN A 109 3.51 1.81 -23.71
CA GLN A 109 4.33 0.90 -22.91
C GLN A 109 4.42 1.36 -21.45
N LEU A 110 4.05 2.62 -21.18
CA LEU A 110 4.02 3.21 -19.85
C LEU A 110 2.89 4.24 -19.78
N VAL A 111 2.24 4.29 -18.62
CA VAL A 111 1.30 5.35 -18.25
C VAL A 111 1.74 5.92 -16.90
N SER A 112 1.57 7.21 -16.70
CA SER A 112 1.89 7.90 -15.45
C SER A 112 0.85 8.96 -15.17
N LEU A 113 0.55 9.17 -13.88
CA LEU A 113 -0.36 10.22 -13.45
C LEU A 113 0.40 11.55 -13.48
N ALA A 114 -0.10 12.52 -14.24
CA ALA A 114 0.56 13.82 -14.38
C ALA A 114 0.43 14.71 -13.13
N ALA A 115 -0.69 14.61 -12.41
CA ALA A 115 -0.94 15.36 -11.18
C ALA A 115 -1.94 14.64 -10.28
N ALA A 116 -1.74 14.74 -8.97
CA ALA A 116 -2.69 14.36 -7.95
C ALA A 116 -3.04 15.61 -7.12
N PHE A 117 -4.32 15.78 -6.82
CA PHE A 117 -4.81 16.86 -5.97
C PHE A 117 -5.51 16.23 -4.77
N ALA A 118 -5.23 16.76 -3.58
CA ALA A 118 -5.78 16.23 -2.34
C ALA A 118 -6.32 17.40 -1.51
N TRP A 119 -7.60 17.31 -1.17
CA TRP A 119 -8.23 18.33 -0.33
C TRP A 119 -7.64 18.32 1.08
N ASN A 120 -7.22 19.49 1.55
CA ASN A 120 -6.74 19.70 2.90
C ASN A 120 -7.90 20.10 3.83
N PRO A 121 -8.37 19.22 4.73
CA PRO A 121 -9.47 19.53 5.65
C PRO A 121 -9.14 20.64 6.65
N GLY A 122 -7.85 20.85 6.97
CA GLY A 122 -7.42 21.85 7.94
C GLY A 122 -7.49 23.28 7.42
N THR A 123 -7.30 23.47 6.11
CA THR A 123 -7.39 24.78 5.45
C THR A 123 -8.63 24.95 4.56
N ASN A 124 -9.37 23.86 4.31
CA ASN A 124 -10.52 23.81 3.41
C ASN A 124 -10.17 24.20 1.97
N GLU A 125 -9.04 23.71 1.47
CA GLU A 125 -8.49 24.01 0.15
C GLU A 125 -8.17 22.73 -0.63
N LEU A 126 -8.14 22.83 -1.96
CA LEU A 126 -7.65 21.78 -2.86
C LEU A 126 -6.12 21.85 -3.01
#